data_AF-A0AAW1AQE6-F1
#
_entry.id   AF-A0AAW1AQE6-F1
#
_cell.length_a   1.000
_cell.length_b   1.000
_cell.length_c   1.000
_cell.angle_alpha   90.00
_cell.angle_beta   90.00
_cell.angle_gamma   90.00
#
_symmetry.space_group_name_H-M   'P 1'
#
loop_
_entity.id
_entity.type
_entity.pdbx_description
1 polymer ?
#
loop_
_entity_poly.entity_id
_entity_poly.type
_entity_poly.pdbx_seq_one_letter_code
_entity_poly.pdbx_strand_id
1 'polypeptide(L)'
;MLRDRTLRLQFGHRLEAVYLLGTRLSVDVFGAAPPEAVNFNVKHSQEVSVEVISQDQSDFAPADGVKQWPLDPGTFLQIQMTQPSLETNESKVTVGYYEENGEHPINQAGVFLTGIGISLDVDADRDGVVEKNNPKKRPPLILAPGKGAAL
;
A
#
# COMPACT_ATOMS: atom_id res chain seq x y z
N MET A 1 -7.67 4.78 12.39
CA MET A 1 -7.13 5.24 11.10
C MET A 1 -5.96 4.35 10.75
N LEU A 2 -5.97 3.72 9.57
CA LEU A 2 -4.79 2.96 9.08
C LEU A 2 -3.66 3.96 8.81
N ARG A 3 -2.41 3.54 8.98
CA ARG A 3 -1.26 4.41 8.75
C ARG A 3 -0.86 4.36 7.29
N ASP A 4 -0.79 5.51 6.64
CA ASP A 4 -0.37 5.62 5.24
C ASP A 4 1.16 5.79 5.16
N ARG A 5 1.77 5.08 4.21
CA ARG A 5 3.18 5.21 3.84
C ARG A 5 3.30 5.57 2.38
N THR A 6 4.12 6.56 2.04
CA THR A 6 4.36 6.93 0.65
C THR A 6 5.47 6.08 0.03
N LEU A 7 5.25 5.61 -1.19
CA LEU A 7 6.26 4.97 -2.04
C LEU A 7 6.26 5.66 -3.40
N ARG A 8 7.45 5.94 -3.94
CA ARG A 8 7.61 6.51 -5.28
C ARG A 8 8.10 5.43 -6.22
N LEU A 9 7.38 5.24 -7.32
CA LEU A 9 7.83 4.36 -8.39
C LEU A 9 9.02 5.00 -9.12
N GLN A 10 9.92 4.15 -9.59
CA GLN A 10 11.05 4.57 -10.40
C GLN A 10 11.05 3.77 -11.69
N PHE A 11 11.08 4.47 -12.82
CA PHE A 11 11.18 3.83 -14.12
C PHE A 11 12.53 3.14 -14.30
N GLY A 12 12.54 2.00 -15.00
CA GLY A 12 13.76 1.27 -15.36
C GLY A 12 14.41 0.50 -14.20
N HIS A 13 13.89 0.64 -12.98
CA HIS A 13 14.40 -0.01 -11.79
C HIS A 13 13.37 -0.97 -11.19
N ARG A 14 13.87 -2.12 -10.75
CA ARG A 14 13.10 -3.06 -9.93
C ARG A 14 13.02 -2.51 -8.50
N LEU A 15 11.84 -2.04 -8.11
CA LEU A 15 11.59 -1.59 -6.75
C LEU A 15 11.12 -2.76 -5.89
N GLU A 16 11.76 -2.97 -4.74
CA GLU A 16 11.39 -3.97 -3.74
C GLU A 16 11.08 -3.26 -2.43
N ALA A 17 9.95 -3.60 -1.82
CA ALA A 17 9.50 -2.96 -0.58
C ALA A 17 8.86 -3.95 0.40
N VAL A 18 9.07 -3.70 1.68
CA VAL A 18 8.38 -4.42 2.76
C VAL A 18 7.06 -3.72 3.07
N TYR A 19 5.97 -4.49 3.01
CA TYR A 19 4.62 -4.05 3.35
C TYR A 19 4.27 -4.50 4.77
N LEU A 20 3.83 -3.57 5.62
CA LEU A 20 3.39 -3.89 6.99
C LEU A 20 1.87 -4.09 7.01
N LEU A 21 1.42 -5.26 7.45
CA LEU A 21 -0.01 -5.51 7.61
C LEU A 21 -0.66 -4.52 8.58
N GLY A 22 -1.88 -4.10 8.26
CA GLY A 22 -2.59 -3.05 9.01
C GLY A 22 -2.10 -1.62 8.68
N THR A 23 -1.31 -1.44 7.63
CA THR A 23 -0.99 -0.13 7.03
C THR A 23 -1.62 0.01 5.65
N ARG A 24 -1.38 1.12 4.97
CA ARG A 24 -1.66 1.33 3.55
C ARG A 24 -0.43 1.93 2.88
N LEU A 25 -0.25 1.62 1.61
CA LEU A 25 0.84 2.16 0.80
C LEU A 25 0.26 3.08 -0.27
N SER A 26 0.63 4.36 -0.23
CA SER A 26 0.25 5.37 -1.21
C SER A 26 1.34 5.52 -2.25
N VAL A 27 1.00 5.32 -3.51
CA VAL A 27 1.95 5.36 -4.63
C VAL A 27 1.58 6.47 -5.60
N ASP A 28 2.51 7.40 -5.82
CA ASP A 28 2.38 8.43 -6.86
C ASP A 28 2.62 7.80 -8.23
N VAL A 29 1.60 7.85 -9.08
CA VAL A 29 1.64 7.31 -10.45
C VAL A 29 2.10 8.38 -11.43
N PHE A 30 1.63 9.61 -11.26
CA PHE A 30 1.95 10.73 -12.14
C PHE A 30 3.45 11.03 -12.13
N GLY A 31 4.07 11.03 -10.96
CA GLY A 31 5.50 11.31 -10.81
C GLY A 31 6.46 10.31 -11.48
N ALA A 32 5.97 9.12 -11.87
CA ALA A 32 6.76 8.09 -12.53
C ALA A 32 6.40 7.92 -14.03
N ALA A 33 5.44 8.68 -14.53
CA ALA A 33 5.00 8.60 -15.91
C ALA A 33 5.96 9.34 -16.85
N PRO A 34 6.16 8.85 -18.08
CA PRO A 34 6.85 9.60 -19.11
C PRO A 34 5.99 10.78 -19.61
N PRO A 35 6.60 11.85 -20.18
CA PRO A 35 5.87 13.06 -20.60
C PRO A 35 4.72 12.84 -21.58
N GLU A 36 4.82 11.82 -22.43
CA GLU A 36 3.86 11.46 -23.46
C GLU A 36 2.70 10.57 -22.97
N ALA A 37 2.71 10.13 -21.71
CA ALA A 37 1.65 9.30 -21.15
C ALA A 37 0.37 10.11 -20.89
N VAL A 38 -0.77 9.54 -21.29
CA VAL A 38 -2.11 10.10 -21.06
C VAL A 38 -3.02 9.15 -20.28
N ASN A 39 -2.77 7.84 -20.37
CA ASN A 39 -3.53 6.82 -19.64
C ASN A 39 -2.57 5.86 -18.92
N PHE A 40 -3.09 5.17 -17.92
CA PHE A 40 -2.38 4.08 -17.26
C PHE A 40 -3.30 2.93 -16.91
N ASN A 41 -2.75 1.73 -16.76
CA ASN A 41 -3.41 0.58 -16.14
C ASN A 41 -2.63 0.11 -14.92
N VAL A 42 -3.28 -0.77 -14.14
CA VAL A 42 -2.65 -1.39 -12.98
C VAL A 42 -2.92 -2.88 -13.00
N LYS A 43 -1.84 -3.68 -12.94
CA LYS A 43 -1.89 -5.13 -12.78
C LYS A 43 -1.29 -5.51 -11.44
N HIS A 44 -1.93 -6.42 -10.70
CA HIS A 44 -1.40 -6.83 -9.39
C HIS A 44 -1.66 -8.30 -9.07
N SER A 45 -0.93 -8.84 -8.10
CA SER A 45 -1.15 -10.19 -7.55
C SER A 45 -2.49 -10.29 -6.79
N GLN A 46 -3.03 -11.49 -6.61
CA GLN A 46 -4.36 -11.71 -6.02
C GLN A 46 -4.46 -11.31 -4.54
N GLU A 47 -3.33 -11.35 -3.82
CA GLU A 47 -3.24 -11.05 -2.39
C GLU A 47 -3.18 -9.54 -2.11
N VAL A 48 -3.12 -8.75 -3.19
CA VAL A 48 -3.03 -7.30 -3.17
C VAL A 48 -4.36 -6.72 -3.63
N SER A 49 -4.85 -5.70 -2.92
CA SER A 49 -5.94 -4.84 -3.37
C SER A 49 -5.36 -3.48 -3.73
N VAL A 50 -5.77 -2.94 -4.87
CA VAL A 50 -5.34 -1.63 -5.33
C VAL A 50 -6.56 -0.76 -5.61
N GLU A 51 -6.62 0.38 -4.94
CA GLU A 51 -7.59 1.43 -5.20
C GLU A 51 -6.90 2.57 -5.93
N VAL A 52 -7.42 2.97 -7.08
CA VAL A 52 -7.00 4.14 -7.82
C VAL A 52 -7.77 5.33 -7.27
N ILE A 53 -7.05 6.36 -6.81
CA ILE A 53 -7.61 7.59 -6.27
C ILE A 53 -7.21 8.73 -7.20
N SER A 54 -8.20 9.39 -7.79
CA SER A 54 -8.08 10.65 -8.52
C SER A 54 -8.93 11.73 -7.83
N GLN A 55 -8.85 12.98 -8.31
CA GLN A 55 -9.40 14.15 -7.61
C GLN A 55 -10.83 13.96 -7.09
N ASP A 56 -11.72 13.43 -7.94
CA ASP A 56 -13.15 13.30 -7.62
C ASP A 56 -13.65 11.84 -7.56
N GLN A 57 -12.76 10.86 -7.76
CA GLN A 57 -13.16 9.47 -7.94
C GLN A 57 -12.18 8.52 -7.26
N SER A 58 -12.72 7.46 -6.67
CA SER A 58 -11.94 6.28 -6.31
C SER A 58 -12.58 5.02 -6.87
N ASP A 59 -11.73 4.09 -7.29
CA ASP A 59 -12.17 2.86 -7.93
C ASP A 59 -11.16 1.74 -7.70
N PHE A 60 -11.66 0.51 -7.51
CA PHE A 60 -10.79 -0.64 -7.31
C PHE A 60 -10.30 -1.16 -8.66
N ALA A 61 -8.99 -1.31 -8.79
CA ALA A 61 -8.39 -1.88 -9.97
C ALA A 61 -8.63 -3.41 -10.01
N PRO A 62 -9.12 -3.95 -11.14
CA PRO A 62 -9.10 -5.39 -11.37
C PRO A 62 -7.67 -5.90 -11.48
N ALA A 63 -7.42 -7.12 -11.00
CA ALA A 63 -6.07 -7.71 -10.99
C ALA A 63 -5.48 -7.97 -12.39
N ASP A 64 -6.32 -8.06 -13.42
CA ASP A 64 -5.91 -8.42 -14.80
C ASP A 64 -5.15 -7.31 -15.53
N GLY A 65 -5.30 -6.05 -15.10
CA GLY A 65 -4.73 -4.88 -15.75
C GLY A 65 -5.41 -4.47 -17.06
N VAL A 66 -6.65 -4.88 -17.30
CA VAL A 66 -7.38 -4.53 -18.54
C VAL A 66 -7.94 -3.11 -18.48
N LYS A 67 -8.41 -2.68 -17.30
CA LYS A 67 -8.98 -1.34 -17.13
C LYS A 67 -7.89 -0.26 -17.19
N GLN A 68 -8.18 0.82 -17.91
CA GLN A 68 -7.33 2.00 -17.99
C GLN A 68 -8.01 3.20 -17.30
N TRP A 69 -7.19 4.09 -16.74
CA TRP A 69 -7.61 5.34 -16.12
C TRP A 69 -6.82 6.51 -16.75
N PRO A 70 -7.42 7.70 -16.83
CA PRO A 70 -6.71 8.90 -17.24
C PRO A 70 -5.59 9.24 -16.25
N LEU A 71 -4.46 9.69 -16.79
CA LEU A 71 -3.30 10.09 -16.01
C LEU A 71 -3.39 11.59 -15.68
N ASP A 72 -3.86 11.90 -14.48
CA ASP A 72 -3.98 13.27 -13.99
C ASP A 72 -2.98 13.60 -12.87
N PRO A 73 -2.55 14.87 -12.73
CA PRO A 73 -1.82 15.32 -11.56
C PRO A 73 -2.64 15.08 -10.28
N GLY A 74 -2.03 14.38 -9.32
CA GLY A 74 -2.69 14.01 -8.07
C GLY A 74 -3.40 12.66 -8.10
N THR A 75 -3.18 11.84 -9.14
CA THR A 75 -3.60 10.44 -9.15
C THR A 75 -2.62 9.56 -8.35
N PHE A 76 -3.15 8.82 -7.38
CA PHE A 76 -2.39 7.92 -6.51
C PHE A 76 -3.01 6.52 -6.49
N LEU A 77 -2.18 5.50 -6.23
CA LEU A 77 -2.66 4.17 -5.86
C LEU A 77 -2.63 4.03 -4.34
N GLN A 78 -3.70 3.47 -3.79
CA GLN A 78 -3.74 3.00 -2.42
C GLN A 78 -3.69 1.47 -2.43
N ILE A 79 -2.52 0.93 -2.07
CA ILE A 79 -2.22 -0.49 -2.11
C ILE A 79 -2.41 -1.08 -0.70
N GLN A 80 -3.10 -2.21 -0.64
CA GLN A 80 -3.34 -2.96 0.58
C GLN A 80 -3.02 -4.45 0.43
N MET A 81 -2.43 -5.04 1.46
CA MET A 81 -2.27 -6.50 1.61
C MET A 81 -3.01 -6.96 2.86
N THR A 82 -3.71 -8.08 2.77
CA THR A 82 -4.52 -8.65 3.87
C THR A 82 -3.81 -9.78 4.61
N GLN A 83 -2.79 -10.39 4.01
CA GLN A 83 -2.06 -11.51 4.57
C GLN A 83 -0.53 -11.36 4.39
N PRO A 84 0.28 -11.95 5.27
CA PRO A 84 1.73 -11.97 5.11
C PRO A 84 2.11 -12.76 3.84
N SER A 85 3.21 -12.37 3.22
CA SER A 85 3.81 -13.15 2.14
C SER A 85 4.45 -14.42 2.70
N LEU A 86 4.41 -15.51 1.93
CA LEU A 86 5.12 -16.75 2.22
C LEU A 86 6.57 -16.67 1.79
N GLU A 87 6.83 -15.98 0.69
CA GLU A 87 8.15 -15.81 0.08
C GLU A 87 8.51 -14.33 -0.06
N THR A 88 9.81 -14.04 -0.20
CA THR A 88 10.29 -12.68 -0.45
C THR A 88 9.91 -12.25 -1.86
N ASN A 89 9.39 -11.03 -2.02
CA ASN A 89 9.00 -10.44 -3.31
C ASN A 89 7.90 -11.23 -4.05
N GLU A 90 7.03 -11.92 -3.32
CA GLU A 90 5.93 -12.73 -3.84
C GLU A 90 4.86 -11.87 -4.53
N SER A 91 4.45 -10.77 -3.89
CA SER A 91 3.38 -9.92 -4.40
C SER A 91 3.93 -8.84 -5.32
N LYS A 92 3.21 -8.51 -6.39
CA LYS A 92 3.64 -7.51 -7.36
C LYS A 92 2.51 -6.54 -7.68
N VAL A 93 2.86 -5.27 -7.86
CA VAL A 93 2.00 -4.25 -8.49
C VAL A 93 2.77 -3.63 -9.65
N THR A 94 2.16 -3.59 -10.82
CA THR A 94 2.74 -3.03 -12.05
C THR A 94 1.79 -1.98 -12.61
N VAL A 95 2.33 -0.83 -12.95
CA VAL A 95 1.65 0.25 -13.65
C VAL A 95 2.20 0.29 -15.07
N GLY A 96 1.30 0.20 -16.06
CA GLY A 96 1.63 0.44 -17.46
C GLY A 96 1.12 1.81 -17.89
N TYR A 97 1.95 2.57 -18.61
CA TYR A 97 1.62 3.89 -19.14
C TYR A 97 1.39 3.81 -20.64
N TYR A 98 0.42 4.57 -21.14
CA TYR A 98 -0.03 4.55 -22.53
C TYR A 98 -0.13 5.98 -23.08
N GLU A 99 0.28 6.13 -24.33
CA GLU A 99 -0.01 7.33 -25.13
C GLU A 99 -1.46 7.32 -25.63
N GLU A 100 -1.87 8.40 -26.29
CA GLU A 100 -3.23 8.52 -26.83
C GLU A 100 -3.46 7.48 -27.94
N ASN A 101 -4.49 6.65 -27.78
CA ASN A 101 -4.82 5.53 -28.67
C ASN A 101 -3.73 4.44 -28.78
N GLY A 102 -2.77 4.39 -27.86
CA GLY A 102 -1.72 3.37 -27.85
C GLY A 102 -2.25 1.98 -27.48
N GLU A 103 -1.99 0.98 -28.33
CA GLU A 103 -2.35 -0.42 -28.02
C GLU A 103 -1.42 -1.06 -26.97
N HIS A 104 -0.16 -0.60 -26.92
CA HIS A 104 0.88 -1.16 -26.07
C HIS A 104 1.40 -0.10 -25.08
N PRO A 105 1.80 -0.51 -23.86
CA PRO A 105 2.34 0.43 -22.90
C PRO A 105 3.69 0.96 -23.39
N ILE A 106 3.80 2.29 -23.48
CA ILE A 106 5.04 3.00 -23.81
C ILE A 106 6.08 2.88 -22.69
N ASN A 107 5.62 2.62 -21.47
CA ASN A 107 6.46 2.53 -20.30
C ASN A 107 5.77 1.68 -19.21
N GLN A 108 6.55 1.06 -18.33
CA GLN A 108 6.04 0.37 -17.15
C GLN A 108 6.91 0.67 -15.92
N ALA A 109 6.25 0.79 -14.77
CA ALA A 109 6.90 0.84 -13.47
C ALA A 109 6.22 -0.14 -12.51
N GLY A 110 6.94 -0.69 -11.54
CA GLY A 110 6.34 -1.65 -10.63
C GLY A 110 7.11 -1.83 -9.35
N VAL A 111 6.43 -2.41 -8.37
CA VAL A 111 6.97 -2.74 -7.06
C VAL A 111 6.71 -4.22 -6.76
N PHE A 112 7.74 -4.90 -6.27
CA PHE A 112 7.63 -6.18 -5.60
C PHE A 112 7.49 -5.95 -4.10
N LEU A 113 6.53 -6.62 -3.50
CA LEU A 113 6.14 -6.46 -2.10
C LEU A 113 6.39 -7.75 -1.34
N THR A 114 6.95 -7.60 -0.14
CA THR A 114 7.00 -8.65 0.88
C THR A 114 6.14 -8.22 2.06
N GLY A 115 4.99 -8.86 2.25
CA GLY A 115 4.06 -8.58 3.33
C GLY A 115 4.48 -9.22 4.64
N ILE A 116 4.56 -8.44 5.72
CA ILE A 116 4.88 -8.96 7.06
C ILE A 116 3.91 -8.40 8.11
N GLY A 117 3.58 -9.24 9.10
CA GLY A 117 2.86 -8.83 10.30
C GLY A 117 3.83 -8.56 11.44
N ILE A 118 3.78 -7.35 12.02
CA ILE A 118 4.57 -7.00 13.21
C ILE A 118 3.61 -6.49 14.27
N SER A 119 3.70 -7.07 15.47
CA SER A 119 2.90 -6.66 16.62
C SER A 119 3.73 -6.79 17.89
N LEU A 120 3.74 -5.73 18.71
CA LEU A 120 4.20 -5.80 20.10
C LEU A 120 2.96 -6.00 20.97
N ASP A 121 2.82 -7.15 21.59
CA ASP A 121 1.62 -7.55 22.33
C ASP A 121 1.89 -7.55 23.84
N VAL A 122 0.89 -7.11 24.60
CA VAL A 122 0.91 -6.95 26.06
C VAL A 122 -0.48 -7.30 26.60
N ASP A 123 -0.56 -7.67 27.87
CA ASP A 123 -1.83 -7.79 28.62
C ASP A 123 -2.44 -6.39 28.82
N ALA A 124 -3.24 -5.93 27.86
CA ALA A 124 -3.82 -4.59 27.89
C ALA A 124 -5.21 -4.54 28.56
N ASP A 125 -5.85 -5.69 28.79
CA ASP A 125 -7.14 -5.77 29.50
C ASP A 125 -7.01 -6.21 30.97
N ARG A 126 -5.80 -6.56 31.41
CA ARG A 126 -5.40 -6.88 32.79
C ARG A 126 -6.04 -8.15 33.32
N ASP A 127 -6.21 -9.15 32.46
CA ASP A 127 -6.68 -10.47 32.85
C ASP A 127 -5.55 -11.47 33.18
N GLY A 128 -4.28 -11.05 32.99
CA GLY A 128 -3.09 -11.86 33.21
C GLY A 128 -2.62 -12.63 31.96
N VAL A 129 -3.26 -12.46 30.81
CA VAL A 129 -2.92 -13.12 29.54
C VAL A 129 -2.54 -12.07 28.50
N VAL A 130 -1.45 -12.32 27.76
CA VAL A 130 -1.06 -11.44 26.65
C VAL A 130 -1.93 -11.73 25.42
N GLU A 131 -2.76 -10.78 25.05
CA GLU A 131 -3.65 -10.86 23.90
C GLU A 131 -3.01 -10.33 22.60
N LYS A 132 -3.43 -10.91 21.47
CA LYS A 132 -2.88 -10.56 20.16
C LYS A 132 -3.40 -9.22 19.66
N ASN A 133 -2.49 -8.27 19.45
CA ASN A 133 -2.72 -6.97 18.85
C ASN A 133 -3.94 -6.19 19.41
N ASN A 134 -4.06 -6.11 20.75
CA ASN A 134 -5.15 -5.35 21.35
C ASN A 134 -5.16 -3.89 20.84
N PRO A 135 -6.29 -3.38 20.32
CA PRO A 135 -6.38 -2.00 19.84
C PRO A 135 -6.09 -0.96 20.94
N LYS A 136 -6.26 -1.33 22.22
CA LYS A 136 -6.02 -0.50 23.40
C LYS A 136 -4.62 -0.65 24.01
N LYS A 137 -3.74 -1.47 23.41
CA LYS A 137 -2.35 -1.65 23.89
C LYS A 137 -1.49 -0.39 23.83
N ARG A 138 -1.96 0.66 23.13
CA ARG A 138 -1.35 1.99 23.18
C ARG A 138 -1.95 2.76 24.37
N PRO A 139 -1.20 3.04 25.44
CA PRO A 139 -1.73 3.84 26.54
C PRO A 139 -2.02 5.27 26.07
N PRO A 140 -3.08 5.93 26.59
CA PRO A 140 -3.29 7.36 26.35
C PRO A 140 -2.13 8.16 26.94
N LEU A 141 -1.63 9.17 26.21
CA LEU A 141 -0.52 10.05 26.61
C LEU A 141 -0.94 11.07 27.69
N ILE A 142 -1.82 10.69 28.62
CA ILE A 142 -2.07 11.48 29.82
C ILE A 142 -1.32 10.76 30.94
N LEU A 143 -0.17 11.31 31.33
CA LEU A 143 0.40 11.02 32.64
C LEU A 143 -0.63 11.47 33.68
N ALA A 144 -1.46 10.54 34.14
CA ALA A 144 -2.13 10.72 35.41
C ALA A 144 -1.02 10.78 36.49
N PRO A 145 -0.99 11.80 37.36
CA PRO A 145 -0.04 11.82 38.45
C PRO A 145 -0.45 10.71 39.43
N GLY A 146 0.34 9.65 39.47
CA GLY A 146 0.29 8.67 40.55
C GLY A 146 0.03 7.24 40.11
N LYS A 147 1.02 6.41 40.46
CA LYS A 147 1.04 4.94 40.50
C LYS A 147 1.38 4.28 39.16
N GLY A 148 2.69 4.06 39.02
CA GLY A 148 3.31 3.37 37.90
C GLY A 148 2.86 1.92 37.75
N ALA A 149 3.03 1.41 36.52
CA ALA A 149 3.04 -0.01 36.25
C ALA A 149 4.22 -0.65 37.00
N ALA A 150 3.97 -1.75 37.69
CA ALA A 150 5.04 -2.63 38.16
C ALA A 150 5.58 -3.39 36.95
N LEU A 151 6.90 -3.33 36.77
CA LEU A 151 7.68 -4.33 36.03
C LEU A 151 7.83 -5.60 36.88
#